data_AF-A0A524LE56-F1
#
_entry.id   AF-A0A524LE56-F1
#
_cell.length_a   1.000
_cell.length_b   1.000
_cell.length_c   1.000
_cell.angle_alpha   90.00
_cell.angle_beta   90.00
_cell.angle_gamma   90.00
#
_symmetry.space_group_name_H-M   'P 1'
#
loop_
_entity.id
_entity.type
_entity.pdbx_description
1 polymer ?
#
loop_
_entity_poly.entity_id
_entity_poly.type
_entity_poly.pdbx_seq_one_letter_code
_entity_poly.pdbx_strand_id
1 'polypeptide(L)'
;MKNQTKVVVIGAVLMIFLSSVIVLAIFDDVDGPLIYELHILPVDPVEGDILSIVAYALDTSGVSNVQLIYTIDGTNWEVQDMSFYTCLCLAGGRWVATLGPIGNITEFYITAYDNSPTLNPSDTQVFSIEITT
;
A
#
# COMPACT_ATOMS: atom_id res chain seq x y z
N MET A 1 45.38 14.94 -5.35
CA MET A 1 44.25 15.69 -4.75
C MET A 1 43.21 16.15 -5.77
N LYS A 2 43.56 16.62 -6.99
CA LYS A 2 42.58 17.15 -7.97
C LYS A 2 41.47 16.18 -8.44
N ASN A 3 41.74 14.87 -8.60
CA ASN A 3 40.74 13.94 -9.14
C ASN A 3 39.70 13.50 -8.09
N GLN A 4 40.11 13.32 -6.83
CA GLN A 4 39.21 12.98 -5.73
C GLN A 4 38.19 14.11 -5.48
N THR A 5 38.65 15.36 -5.47
CA THR A 5 37.75 16.52 -5.36
C THR A 5 36.77 16.62 -6.53
N LYS A 6 37.21 16.32 -7.76
CA LYS A 6 36.30 16.29 -8.92
C LYS A 6 35.22 15.21 -8.80
N VAL A 7 35.58 14.01 -8.35
CA VAL A 7 34.62 12.91 -8.15
C VAL A 7 33.60 13.27 -7.07
N VAL A 8 34.05 13.86 -5.96
CA VAL A 8 33.15 14.34 -4.89
C VAL A 8 32.19 15.42 -5.41
N VAL A 9 32.69 16.39 -6.18
CA VAL A 9 31.85 17.45 -6.76
C VAL A 9 30.82 16.87 -7.73
N ILE A 10 31.21 15.94 -8.61
CA ILE A 10 30.28 15.29 -9.54
C ILE A 10 29.22 14.48 -8.78
N GLY A 11 29.63 13.73 -7.75
CA GLY A 11 28.70 12.99 -6.88
C GLY A 11 27.70 13.92 -6.20
N ALA A 12 28.15 15.05 -5.66
CA ALA A 12 27.26 16.03 -5.02
C ALA A 12 26.25 16.62 -6.02
N VAL A 13 26.67 16.98 -7.22
CA VAL A 13 25.78 17.49 -8.27
C VAL A 13 24.75 16.44 -8.69
N LEU A 14 25.17 15.18 -8.87
CA LEU A 14 24.27 14.07 -9.19
C LEU A 14 23.22 13.86 -8.10
N MET A 15 23.62 13.90 -6.82
CA MET A 15 22.71 13.72 -5.69
C MET A 15 21.69 14.85 -5.60
N ILE A 16 22.12 16.10 -5.83
CA ILE A 16 21.19 17.25 -5.87
C ILE A 16 20.17 17.04 -6.99
N PHE A 17 20.64 16.72 -8.21
CA PHE A 17 19.75 16.50 -9.34
C PHE A 17 18.75 15.36 -9.08
N LEU A 18 19.23 14.23 -8.57
CA LEU A 18 18.38 13.09 -8.22
C LEU A 18 17.34 13.47 -7.17
N SER A 19 17.74 14.18 -6.11
CA SER A 19 16.82 14.63 -5.07
C SER A 19 15.75 15.59 -5.59
N SER A 20 16.10 16.52 -6.50
CA SER A 20 15.14 17.43 -7.11
C SER A 20 14.13 16.70 -7.98
N VAL A 21 14.56 15.68 -8.73
CA VAL A 21 13.65 14.85 -9.54
C VAL A 21 12.67 14.08 -8.65
N ILE A 22 13.14 13.51 -7.54
CA ILE A 22 12.26 12.79 -6.58
C ILE A 22 11.24 13.76 -5.97
N VAL A 23 11.67 14.95 -5.56
CA VAL A 23 10.74 15.96 -5.01
C VAL A 23 9.69 16.33 -6.06
N LEU A 24 10.08 16.61 -7.30
CA LEU A 24 9.11 16.91 -8.37
C LEU A 24 8.11 15.76 -8.58
N ALA A 25 8.57 14.50 -8.58
CA ALA A 25 7.70 13.34 -8.72
C ALA A 25 6.66 13.23 -7.59
N ILE A 26 6.91 13.79 -6.40
CA ILE A 26 5.94 13.82 -5.29
C ILE A 26 4.93 14.96 -5.44
N PHE A 27 5.39 16.15 -5.84
CA PHE A 27 4.53 17.34 -5.89
C PHE A 27 3.65 17.41 -7.14
N ASP A 28 4.09 16.81 -8.25
CA ASP A 28 3.35 16.78 -9.51
C ASP A 28 2.41 15.56 -9.62
N ASP A 29 2.43 14.65 -8.64
CA ASP A 29 1.59 13.45 -8.66
C ASP A 29 0.12 13.78 -8.39
N VAL A 30 -0.74 13.33 -9.29
CA VAL A 30 -2.20 13.52 -9.25
C VAL A 30 -2.95 12.20 -9.31
N ASP A 31 -2.24 11.11 -9.56
CA ASP A 31 -2.81 9.77 -9.65
C ASP A 31 -2.63 9.07 -8.29
N GLY A 32 -3.55 8.18 -7.94
CA GLY A 32 -3.43 7.37 -6.73
C GLY A 32 -2.61 6.09 -6.96
N PRO A 33 -2.19 5.40 -5.89
CA PRO A 33 -1.43 4.17 -6.02
C PRO A 33 -2.19 3.07 -6.77
N LEU A 34 -1.44 2.21 -7.45
CA LEU A 34 -1.96 0.99 -8.04
C LEU A 34 -1.81 -0.18 -7.05
N ILE A 35 -2.95 -0.74 -6.62
CA ILE A 35 -2.98 -2.06 -5.98
C ILE A 35 -3.05 -3.12 -7.08
N TYR A 36 -1.94 -3.80 -7.36
CA TYR A 36 -1.85 -4.71 -8.50
C TYR A 36 -2.01 -6.19 -8.14
N GLU A 37 -1.89 -6.52 -6.86
CA GLU A 37 -2.01 -7.91 -6.38
C GLU A 37 -2.52 -7.94 -4.94
N LEU A 38 -3.39 -8.92 -4.67
CA LEU A 38 -3.98 -9.17 -3.36
C LEU A 38 -3.95 -10.67 -3.08
N HIS A 39 -3.39 -11.08 -1.94
CA HIS A 39 -3.48 -12.45 -1.44
C HIS A 39 -4.31 -12.48 -0.16
N ILE A 40 -5.21 -13.45 -0.09
CA ILE A 40 -6.08 -13.70 1.07
C ILE A 40 -5.86 -15.15 1.47
N LEU A 41 -5.54 -15.38 2.74
CA LEU A 41 -5.36 -16.71 3.31
C LEU A 41 -6.17 -16.86 4.61
N PRO A 42 -6.81 -18.02 4.85
CA PRO A 42 -6.88 -19.18 3.96
C PRO A 42 -7.76 -18.93 2.72
N VAL A 43 -7.58 -19.75 1.67
CA VAL A 43 -8.32 -19.61 0.39
C VAL A 43 -9.80 -19.98 0.56
N ASP A 44 -10.08 -20.95 1.42
CA ASP A 44 -11.43 -21.42 1.78
C ASP A 44 -11.65 -21.22 3.29
N PRO A 45 -11.93 -19.98 3.73
CA PRO A 45 -12.07 -19.69 5.15
C PRO A 45 -13.41 -20.19 5.72
N VAL A 46 -13.40 -20.55 6.99
CA VAL A 46 -14.59 -20.94 7.77
C VAL A 46 -14.89 -19.94 8.88
N GLU A 47 -16.11 -19.98 9.42
CA GLU A 47 -16.54 -19.06 10.47
C GLU A 47 -15.59 -19.16 11.67
N GLY A 48 -15.17 -18.01 12.18
CA GLY A 48 -14.19 -17.89 13.26
C GLY A 48 -12.72 -17.87 12.82
N ASP A 49 -12.42 -18.06 11.52
CA ASP A 49 -11.05 -17.91 11.02
C ASP A 49 -10.55 -16.47 11.12
N ILE A 50 -9.22 -16.33 11.15
CA ILE A 50 -8.53 -15.05 11.00
C ILE A 50 -7.86 -15.05 9.64
N LEU A 51 -8.26 -14.12 8.78
CA LEU A 51 -7.69 -13.93 7.45
C LEU A 51 -6.38 -13.16 7.53
N SER A 52 -5.38 -13.59 6.75
CA SER A 52 -4.21 -12.79 6.42
C SER A 52 -4.43 -12.15 5.05
N ILE A 53 -4.47 -10.82 5.03
CA ILE A 53 -4.67 -10.02 3.84
C ILE A 53 -3.34 -9.35 3.49
N VAL A 54 -2.84 -9.63 2.29
CA VAL A 54 -1.56 -9.13 1.79
C VAL A 54 -1.81 -8.36 0.50
N ALA A 55 -1.58 -7.05 0.53
CA ALA A 55 -1.71 -6.18 -0.62
C ALA A 55 -0.34 -5.75 -1.15
N TYR A 56 -0.24 -5.63 -2.47
CA TYR A 56 0.92 -5.10 -3.15
C TYR A 56 0.53 -3.81 -3.86
N ALA A 57 1.16 -2.71 -3.45
CA ALA A 57 0.87 -1.38 -3.95
C ALA A 57 2.14 -0.71 -4.47
N LEU A 58 2.01 0.04 -5.55
CA LEU A 58 3.07 0.89 -6.11
C LEU A 58 2.49 2.22 -6.58
N ASP A 59 3.28 3.27 -6.50
CA ASP A 59 2.89 4.61 -6.91
C ASP A 59 4.13 5.37 -7.40
N THR A 60 4.02 6.39 -8.25
CA THR A 60 5.19 7.15 -8.72
C THR A 60 5.81 8.05 -7.66
N SER A 61 5.00 8.68 -6.82
CA SER A 61 5.42 9.41 -5.63
C SER A 61 5.70 8.49 -4.42
N GLY A 62 5.33 7.22 -4.55
CA GLY A 62 5.48 6.19 -3.53
C GLY A 62 4.25 6.08 -2.64
N VAL A 63 4.11 4.94 -1.97
CA VAL A 63 2.92 4.63 -1.15
C VAL A 63 3.16 5.05 0.31
N SER A 64 2.32 5.92 0.85
CA SER A 64 2.40 6.42 2.23
C SER A 64 1.69 5.51 3.23
N ASN A 65 0.52 4.99 2.87
CA ASN A 65 -0.29 4.12 3.71
C ASN A 65 -1.15 3.18 2.86
N VAL A 66 -1.56 2.05 3.45
CA VAL A 66 -2.60 1.17 2.90
C VAL A 66 -3.56 0.82 4.02
N GLN A 67 -4.86 1.03 3.78
CA GLN A 67 -5.92 0.76 4.73
C GLN A 67 -6.76 -0.42 4.27
N LEU A 68 -7.04 -1.32 5.21
CA LEU A 68 -8.08 -2.33 5.10
C LEU A 68 -9.36 -1.77 5.72
N ILE A 69 -10.43 -1.76 4.94
CA ILE A 69 -11.75 -1.32 5.40
C ILE A 69 -12.68 -2.52 5.30
N TYR A 70 -13.31 -2.92 6.40
CA TYR A 70 -14.06 -4.17 6.47
C TYR A 70 -15.32 -4.08 7.32
N THR A 71 -16.23 -5.03 7.13
CA THR A 71 -17.37 -5.26 8.02
C THR A 71 -17.56 -6.75 8.25
N ILE A 72 -17.97 -7.10 9.47
CA ILE A 72 -18.30 -8.47 9.87
C ILE A 72 -19.79 -8.50 10.21
N ASP A 73 -20.52 -9.38 9.52
CA ASP A 73 -21.97 -9.57 9.58
C ASP A 73 -22.77 -8.27 9.38
N GLY A 74 -22.23 -7.35 8.58
CA GLY A 74 -22.87 -6.08 8.22
C GLY A 74 -23.08 -5.11 9.39
N THR A 75 -22.38 -5.29 10.51
CA THR A 75 -22.61 -4.50 11.72
C THR A 75 -22.17 -3.05 11.56
N ASN A 76 -20.88 -2.83 11.30
CA ASN A 76 -20.26 -1.53 11.04
C ASN A 76 -19.04 -1.71 10.14
N TRP A 77 -18.69 -0.67 9.39
CA TRP A 77 -17.42 -0.61 8.68
C TRP A 77 -16.31 -0.11 9.63
N GLU A 78 -15.25 -0.89 9.74
CA GLU A 78 -14.05 -0.58 10.51
C GLU A 78 -12.89 -0.29 9.55
N VAL A 79 -12.01 0.61 9.96
CA VAL A 79 -10.81 0.99 9.20
C VAL A 79 -9.58 0.58 9.99
N GLN A 80 -8.68 -0.15 9.35
CA GLN A 80 -7.43 -0.64 9.92
C GLN A 80 -6.26 -0.30 8.99
N ASP A 81 -5.23 0.35 9.52
CA ASP A 81 -3.98 0.53 8.77
C ASP A 81 -3.25 -0.83 8.62
N MET A 82 -2.81 -1.12 7.40
CA MET A 82 -1.99 -2.28 7.11
C MET A 82 -0.52 -2.01 7.50
N SER A 83 0.17 -3.04 7.98
CA SER A 83 1.58 -2.95 8.31
C SER A 83 2.45 -3.06 7.06
N PHE A 84 3.32 -2.08 6.83
CA PHE A 84 4.36 -2.17 5.81
C PHE A 84 5.35 -3.29 6.16
N TYR A 85 5.48 -4.28 5.27
CA TYR A 85 6.33 -5.45 5.51
C TYR A 85 7.68 -5.33 4.81
N THR A 86 7.69 -5.01 3.52
CA THR A 86 8.94 -4.88 2.76
C THR A 86 8.78 -4.00 1.53
N CYS A 87 9.87 -3.31 1.17
CA CYS A 87 9.98 -2.56 -0.08
C CYS A 87 10.27 -3.53 -1.23
N LEU A 88 9.53 -3.41 -2.32
CA LEU A 88 9.71 -4.28 -3.50
C LEU A 88 10.36 -3.59 -4.69
N CYS A 89 10.71 -2.30 -4.56
CA CYS A 89 11.58 -1.42 -5.39
C CYS A 89 11.10 0.04 -5.25
N LEU A 90 11.82 0.99 -5.86
CA LEU A 90 11.82 2.47 -5.75
C LEU A 90 10.56 3.21 -5.26
N ALA A 91 9.35 2.67 -5.46
CA ALA A 91 8.13 3.37 -5.10
C ALA A 91 6.94 2.45 -4.74
N GLY A 92 7.20 1.19 -4.32
CA GLY A 92 6.15 0.24 -3.95
C GLY A 92 6.56 -0.77 -2.88
N GLY A 93 5.57 -1.46 -2.31
CA GLY A 93 5.79 -2.38 -1.19
C GLY A 93 4.67 -3.36 -0.93
N ARG A 94 4.98 -4.29 -0.04
CA ARG A 94 4.06 -5.31 0.47
C ARG A 94 3.48 -4.85 1.80
N TRP A 95 2.17 -4.87 1.90
CA TRP A 95 1.39 -4.44 3.06
C TRP A 95 0.58 -5.60 3.60
N VAL A 96 0.51 -5.75 4.92
CA VAL A 96 -0.10 -6.92 5.58
C VAL A 96 -1.04 -6.47 6.70
N ALA A 97 -2.25 -7.04 6.72
CA ALA A 97 -3.17 -6.94 7.84
C ALA A 97 -3.79 -8.31 8.14
N THR A 98 -4.37 -8.42 9.34
CA THR A 98 -5.17 -9.56 9.74
C THR A 98 -6.60 -9.12 9.99
N LEU A 99 -7.57 -9.87 9.47
CA LEU A 99 -9.00 -9.63 9.62
C LEU A 99 -9.66 -10.82 10.28
N GLY A 100 -10.27 -10.63 11.44
CA GLY A 100 -11.11 -11.63 12.06
C GLY A 100 -11.15 -11.52 13.59
N PRO A 101 -11.85 -12.45 14.26
CA PRO A 101 -12.51 -13.63 13.68
C PRO A 101 -13.63 -13.27 12.70
N ILE A 102 -13.71 -13.97 11.56
CA ILE A 102 -14.74 -13.69 10.54
C ILE A 102 -16.09 -14.33 10.91
N GLY A 103 -17.17 -13.69 10.47
CA GLY A 103 -18.56 -14.13 10.65
C GLY A 103 -19.11 -14.87 9.41
N ASN A 104 -20.44 -14.95 9.31
CA ASN A 104 -21.12 -15.56 8.17
C ASN A 104 -20.95 -14.74 6.88
N ILE A 105 -21.01 -13.42 6.99
CA ILE A 105 -20.80 -12.50 5.88
C ILE A 105 -19.70 -11.52 6.27
N THR A 106 -18.57 -11.58 5.56
CA THR A 106 -17.46 -10.64 5.76
C THR A 106 -17.18 -9.93 4.45
N GLU A 107 -17.28 -8.61 4.45
CA GLU A 107 -16.95 -7.77 3.29
C GLU A 107 -15.76 -6.89 3.63
N PHE A 108 -14.87 -6.67 2.66
CA PHE A 108 -13.77 -5.74 2.82
C PHE A 108 -13.31 -5.15 1.49
N TYR A 109 -12.65 -4.00 1.56
CA TYR A 109 -11.90 -3.41 0.46
C TYR A 109 -10.62 -2.77 0.99
N ILE A 110 -9.72 -2.44 0.08
CA ILE A 110 -8.43 -1.85 0.41
C ILE A 110 -8.28 -0.55 -0.36
N THR A 111 -7.78 0.47 0.32
CA THR A 111 -7.38 1.76 -0.27
C THR A 111 -5.93 2.03 0.08
N ALA A 112 -5.12 2.34 -0.92
CA ALA A 112 -3.76 2.84 -0.73
C ALA A 112 -3.73 4.35 -0.92
N TYR A 113 -2.80 5.01 -0.26
CA TYR A 113 -2.56 6.45 -0.36
C TYR A 113 -1.11 6.70 -0.76
N ASP A 114 -0.89 7.70 -1.60
CA ASP A 114 0.44 8.08 -2.08
C ASP A 114 1.17 9.07 -1.13
N ASN A 115 2.37 9.52 -1.47
CA ASN A 115 3.12 10.52 -0.70
C ASN A 115 2.89 11.96 -1.19
N SER A 116 1.97 12.17 -2.14
CA SER A 116 1.67 13.51 -2.65
C SER A 116 1.11 14.40 -1.51
N PRO A 117 1.18 15.74 -1.64
CA PRO A 117 0.58 16.64 -0.66
C PRO A 117 -0.93 16.44 -0.47
N THR A 118 -1.62 15.86 -1.46
CA THR A 118 -3.07 15.60 -1.45
C THR A 118 -3.44 14.21 -0.97
N LEU A 119 -2.48 13.30 -0.79
CA LEU A 119 -2.72 11.89 -0.41
C LEU A 119 -3.74 11.26 -1.36
N ASN A 120 -3.40 11.14 -2.63
CA ASN A 120 -4.30 10.62 -3.65
C ASN A 120 -4.64 9.15 -3.31
N PRO A 121 -5.94 8.79 -3.28
CA PRO A 121 -6.35 7.44 -2.98
C PRO A 121 -6.28 6.54 -4.23
N SER A 122 -5.97 5.27 -4.04
CA SER A 122 -6.12 4.25 -5.08
C SER A 122 -7.59 4.03 -5.43
N ASP A 123 -7.83 3.49 -6.63
CA ASP A 123 -9.08 2.81 -6.90
C ASP A 123 -9.27 1.63 -5.93
N THR A 124 -10.53 1.34 -5.59
CA THR A 124 -10.88 0.26 -4.64
C THR A 124 -11.71 -0.80 -5.32
N GLN A 125 -11.54 -2.05 -4.87
CA GLN A 125 -12.39 -3.17 -5.22
C GLN A 125 -12.91 -3.82 -3.95
N VAL A 126 -14.22 -4.08 -3.90
CA VAL A 126 -14.87 -4.74 -2.77
C VAL A 126 -14.82 -6.26 -2.98
N PHE A 127 -14.41 -6.96 -1.93
CA PHE A 127 -14.40 -8.41 -1.81
C PHE A 127 -15.46 -8.82 -0.77
N SER A 128 -16.22 -9.86 -1.08
CA SER A 128 -17.20 -10.45 -0.16
C SER A 128 -16.90 -11.93 0.02
N ILE A 129 -16.86 -12.36 1.28
CA ILE A 129 -16.71 -13.76 1.69
C ILE A 129 -18.01 -14.15 2.39
N GLU A 130 -18.76 -15.03 1.75
CA GLU A 130 -19.97 -15.63 2.30
C GLU A 130 -19.70 -17.08 2.66
N ILE A 131 -19.86 -17.42 3.93
CA ILE A 131 -19.66 -18.78 4.42
C ILE A 131 -20.98 -19.52 4.29
N THR A 132 -21.04 -20.43 3.31
CA THR A 132 -22.21 -21.31 3.16
C THR A 132 -22.11 -22.41 4.21
N THR A 133 -23.04 -22.40 5.16
CA THR A 133 -23.21 -23.44 6.19
C THR A 133 -23.86 -24.71 5.64
#